data_AF-A0A8K0K892-F1
#
_entry.id   AF-A0A8K0K892-F1
#
_cell.length_a   1.000
_cell.length_b   1.000
_cell.length_c   1.000
_cell.angle_alpha   90.00
_cell.angle_beta   90.00
_cell.angle_gamma   90.00
#
_symmetry.space_group_name_H-M   'P 1'
#
loop_
_entity.id
_entity.type
_entity.pdbx_description
1 polymer ?
#
loop_
_entity_poly.entity_id
_entity_poly.type
_entity_poly.pdbx_seq_one_letter_code
_entity_poly.pdbx_strand_id
1 'polypeptide(L)'
;MSFEDSLRDGILLCKLMNKLQPGIIAKVNLSGGDYKMMDNISQFQKACVKYGVPDVDLFQTVDLWEKKNIVNVTMTIFAVGRTAYRHPEWRGPWLGPKPSEENKREWSEEQLRAGETVIGLQAGSNRGATQAGQNFGATRKILLGK
;
A
#
# COMPACT_ATOMS: atom_id res chain seq x y z
N MET A 1 14.94 -24.96 11.79
CA MET A 1 13.76 -24.86 10.90
C MET A 1 13.78 -23.47 10.30
N SER A 2 13.73 -23.34 8.98
CA SER A 2 13.71 -22.03 8.33
C SER A 2 12.31 -21.40 8.45
N PHE A 3 12.21 -20.09 8.22
CA PHE A 3 10.94 -19.36 8.23
C PHE A 3 9.94 -19.98 7.26
N GLU A 4 10.36 -20.20 6.02
CA GLU A 4 9.51 -20.74 4.96
C GLU A 4 9.15 -22.21 5.16
N ASP A 5 10.04 -23.05 5.71
CA ASP A 5 9.71 -24.45 6.00
C ASP A 5 8.67 -24.55 7.11
N SER A 6 8.68 -23.61 8.06
CA SER A 6 7.70 -23.55 9.16
C SER A 6 6.30 -23.23 8.67
N LEU A 7 6.18 -22.48 7.57
CA LEU A 7 4.91 -22.03 7.02
C LEU A 7 4.37 -22.94 5.91
N ARG A 8 5.23 -23.78 5.33
CA ARG A 8 4.95 -24.55 4.10
C ARG A 8 3.74 -25.46 4.19
N ASP A 9 3.42 -26.01 5.35
CA ASP A 9 2.25 -26.87 5.56
C ASP A 9 0.92 -26.10 5.69
N GLY A 10 0.98 -24.76 5.77
CA GLY A 10 -0.15 -23.86 5.95
C GLY A 10 -0.82 -23.90 7.33
N ILE A 11 -0.38 -24.77 8.25
CA ILE A 11 -1.04 -24.97 9.55
C ILE A 11 -0.89 -23.72 10.42
N LEU A 12 0.34 -23.17 10.52
CA LEU A 12 0.59 -21.96 11.30
C LEU A 12 -0.18 -20.75 10.74
N LEU A 13 -0.29 -20.65 9.42
CA LEU A 13 -1.05 -19.60 8.74
C LEU A 13 -2.55 -19.69 9.08
N CYS A 14 -3.13 -20.89 9.02
CA CYS A 14 -4.52 -21.09 9.43
C CYS A 14 -4.74 -20.78 10.92
N LYS A 15 -3.81 -21.20 11.78
CA LYS A 15 -3.86 -20.90 13.22
C LYS A 15 -3.78 -19.40 13.50
N LEU A 16 -2.96 -18.66 12.76
CA LEU A 16 -2.88 -17.20 12.83
C LEU A 16 -4.25 -16.57 12.56
N MET A 17 -4.89 -16.94 11.46
CA MET A 17 -6.21 -16.38 11.11
C MET A 17 -7.28 -16.74 12.14
N ASN A 18 -7.31 -17.97 12.63
CA ASN A 18 -8.23 -18.36 13.71
C ASN A 18 -7.93 -17.68 15.05
N LYS A 19 -6.70 -17.21 15.27
CA LYS A 19 -6.37 -16.40 16.45
C LYS A 19 -6.88 -14.97 16.32
N LEU A 20 -6.80 -14.40 15.12
CA LEU A 20 -7.31 -13.06 14.82
C LEU A 20 -8.84 -13.02 14.80
N GLN A 21 -9.47 -14.00 14.16
CA GLN A 21 -10.92 -14.16 14.11
C GLN A 21 -11.28 -15.63 14.36
N PRO A 22 -11.72 -15.98 15.59
CA PRO A 22 -12.10 -17.34 15.93
C PRO A 22 -13.13 -17.94 14.96
N GLY A 23 -12.84 -19.12 14.43
CA GLY A 23 -13.74 -19.87 13.55
C GLY A 23 -13.77 -19.40 12.09
N ILE A 24 -12.94 -18.44 11.67
CA ILE A 24 -12.87 -18.01 10.27
C ILE A 24 -12.43 -19.15 9.33
N ILE A 25 -11.62 -20.08 9.84
CA ILE A 25 -11.25 -21.35 9.19
C ILE A 25 -11.78 -22.51 10.04
N ALA A 26 -12.80 -23.21 9.53
CA ALA A 26 -13.50 -24.25 10.28
C ALA A 26 -12.66 -25.51 10.53
N LYS A 27 -11.84 -25.94 9.56
CA LYS A 27 -11.08 -27.20 9.65
C LYS A 27 -9.70 -27.07 9.02
N VAL A 28 -8.67 -27.14 9.86
CA VAL A 28 -7.27 -27.15 9.43
C VAL A 28 -6.80 -28.59 9.24
N ASN A 29 -6.14 -28.87 8.12
CA ASN A 29 -5.54 -30.18 7.89
C ASN A 29 -4.23 -30.28 8.67
N LEU A 30 -4.20 -31.09 9.74
CA LEU A 30 -3.02 -31.24 10.59
C LEU A 30 -2.01 -32.29 10.08
N SER A 31 -2.45 -33.16 9.18
CA SER A 31 -1.64 -34.23 8.59
C SER A 31 -2.21 -34.68 7.25
N GLY A 32 -1.33 -35.19 6.40
CA GLY A 32 -1.63 -35.72 5.07
C GLY A 32 -0.58 -35.34 4.05
N GLY A 33 -0.86 -35.63 2.77
CA GLY A 33 0.03 -35.30 1.67
C GLY A 33 -0.08 -33.85 1.20
N ASP A 34 0.71 -33.53 0.18
CA ASP A 34 0.91 -32.20 -0.40
C ASP A 34 -0.41 -31.44 -0.69
N TYR A 35 -1.42 -32.15 -1.21
CA TYR A 35 -2.71 -31.53 -1.53
C TYR A 35 -3.41 -30.90 -0.31
N LYS A 36 -3.25 -31.49 0.89
CA LYS A 36 -3.84 -30.94 2.12
C LYS A 36 -3.08 -29.73 2.64
N MET A 37 -1.77 -29.71 2.44
CA MET A 37 -0.94 -28.57 2.78
C MET A 37 -1.26 -27.38 1.86
N MET A 38 -1.38 -27.62 0.55
CA MET A 38 -1.86 -26.62 -0.40
C MET A 38 -3.28 -26.14 -0.10
N ASP A 39 -4.17 -27.05 0.33
CA ASP A 39 -5.52 -26.68 0.76
C ASP A 39 -5.50 -25.77 2.00
N ASN A 40 -4.64 -26.02 2.99
CA ASN A 40 -4.46 -25.10 4.12
C ASN A 40 -4.02 -23.70 3.64
N ILE A 41 -3.08 -23.61 2.70
CA ILE A 41 -2.65 -22.32 2.13
C ILE A 41 -3.82 -21.61 1.44
N SER A 42 -4.64 -22.33 0.68
CA SER A 42 -5.84 -21.75 0.06
C SER A 42 -6.88 -21.29 1.10
N GLN A 43 -7.07 -22.05 2.18
CA GLN A 43 -7.94 -21.66 3.28
C GLN A 43 -7.45 -20.39 3.98
N PHE A 44 -6.14 -20.26 4.19
CA PHE A 44 -5.52 -19.03 4.70
C PHE A 44 -5.79 -17.83 3.80
N GLN A 45 -5.55 -17.94 2.48
CA GLN A 45 -5.80 -16.85 1.53
C GLN A 45 -7.27 -16.41 1.57
N LYS A 46 -8.21 -17.37 1.53
CA LYS A 46 -9.66 -17.09 1.64
C LYS A 46 -10.01 -16.41 2.95
N ALA A 47 -9.40 -16.82 4.06
CA ALA A 47 -9.60 -16.19 5.36
C ALA A 47 -9.04 -14.77 5.39
N CYS A 48 -7.90 -14.50 4.76
CA CYS A 48 -7.35 -13.14 4.66
C CYS A 48 -8.32 -12.19 3.95
N VAL A 49 -8.90 -12.60 2.81
CA VAL A 49 -9.92 -11.80 2.10
C VAL A 49 -11.13 -11.55 2.99
N LYS A 50 -11.65 -12.59 3.65
CA LYS A 50 -12.79 -12.46 4.59
C LYS A 50 -12.48 -11.53 5.77
N TYR A 51 -11.24 -11.51 6.23
CA TYR A 51 -10.75 -10.61 7.27
C TYR A 51 -10.51 -9.19 6.75
N GLY A 52 -10.64 -8.93 5.44
CA GLY A 52 -10.52 -7.59 4.85
C GLY A 52 -9.11 -7.22 4.36
N VAL A 53 -8.23 -8.21 4.17
CA VAL A 53 -6.96 -8.02 3.45
C VAL A 53 -7.27 -7.87 1.96
N PRO A 54 -6.77 -6.84 1.27
CA PRO A 54 -6.95 -6.69 -0.18
C PRO A 54 -6.31 -7.85 -0.96
N ASP A 55 -6.97 -8.32 -2.01
CA ASP A 55 -6.49 -9.44 -2.84
C ASP A 55 -5.10 -9.19 -3.44
N VAL A 56 -4.80 -7.93 -3.78
CA VAL A 56 -3.50 -7.50 -4.33
C VAL A 56 -2.33 -7.68 -3.35
N ASP A 57 -2.62 -7.76 -2.04
CA ASP A 57 -1.62 -7.97 -0.99
C ASP A 57 -1.41 -9.47 -0.68
N LEU A 58 -2.11 -10.38 -1.36
CA LEU A 58 -2.02 -11.82 -1.14
C LEU A 58 -0.93 -12.48 -1.99
N PHE A 59 -0.13 -13.32 -1.34
CA PHE A 59 0.81 -14.21 -2.02
C PHE A 59 0.08 -15.35 -2.73
N GLN A 60 0.70 -15.91 -3.76
CA GLN A 60 0.22 -17.07 -4.51
C GLN A 60 0.80 -18.37 -3.95
N THR A 61 0.10 -19.50 -4.04
CA THR A 61 0.56 -20.77 -3.43
C THR A 61 2.00 -21.15 -3.81
N VAL A 62 2.40 -20.88 -5.06
CA VAL A 62 3.77 -21.13 -5.56
C VAL A 62 4.84 -20.31 -4.84
N ASP A 63 4.49 -19.12 -4.34
CA ASP A 63 5.41 -18.22 -3.64
C ASP A 63 5.96 -18.88 -2.38
N LEU A 64 5.10 -19.62 -1.66
CA LEU A 64 5.44 -20.35 -0.44
C LEU A 64 5.84 -21.81 -0.72
N TRP A 65 5.03 -22.54 -1.50
CA TRP A 65 5.17 -23.98 -1.66
C TRP A 65 6.46 -24.38 -2.38
N GLU A 66 6.79 -23.64 -3.45
CA GLU A 66 8.01 -23.77 -4.24
C GLU A 66 9.07 -22.72 -3.86
N LYS A 67 8.79 -21.90 -2.83
CA LYS A 67 9.67 -20.83 -2.35
C LYS A 67 10.04 -19.81 -3.44
N LYS A 68 9.15 -19.57 -4.42
CA LYS A 68 9.42 -18.65 -5.54
C LYS A 68 9.53 -17.19 -5.08
N ASN A 69 8.78 -16.80 -4.04
CA ASN A 69 8.76 -15.42 -3.56
C ASN A 69 8.37 -15.33 -2.07
N ILE A 70 9.29 -15.74 -1.19
CA ILE A 70 9.09 -15.67 0.27
C ILE A 70 8.93 -14.23 0.78
N VAL A 71 9.45 -13.25 0.05
CA VAL A 71 9.23 -11.83 0.35
C VAL A 71 7.74 -11.50 0.25
N ASN A 72 7.06 -11.96 -0.81
CA ASN A 72 5.62 -11.74 -0.96
C ASN A 72 4.80 -12.41 0.16
N VAL A 73 5.18 -13.63 0.57
CA VAL A 73 4.58 -14.31 1.74
C VAL A 73 4.69 -13.45 3.00
N THR A 74 5.88 -12.88 3.21
CA THR A 74 6.13 -11.98 4.34
C THR A 74 5.27 -10.72 4.25
N MET A 75 5.19 -10.09 3.07
CA MET A 75 4.37 -8.89 2.84
C MET A 75 2.88 -9.14 3.10
N THR A 76 2.34 -10.30 2.72
CA THR A 76 0.97 -10.68 3.06
C THR A 76 0.76 -10.79 4.57
N ILE A 77 1.72 -11.34 5.32
CA ILE A 77 1.63 -11.40 6.80
C ILE A 77 1.62 -9.99 7.40
N PHE A 78 2.42 -9.06 6.88
CA PHE A 78 2.35 -7.65 7.26
C PHE A 78 1.02 -7.00 6.86
N ALA A 79 0.44 -7.36 5.72
CA ALA A 79 -0.89 -6.89 5.32
C ALA A 79 -1.98 -7.36 6.29
N VAL A 80 -1.96 -8.64 6.70
CA VAL A 80 -2.83 -9.16 7.77
C VAL A 80 -2.66 -8.37 9.07
N GLY A 81 -1.41 -8.11 9.47
CA GLY A 81 -1.09 -7.30 10.65
C GLY A 81 -1.65 -5.89 10.61
N ARG A 82 -1.55 -5.21 9.45
CA ARG A 82 -2.14 -3.89 9.22
C ARG A 82 -3.67 -3.93 9.23
N THR A 83 -4.27 -4.96 8.66
CA THR A 83 -5.72 -5.13 8.63
C THR A 83 -6.29 -5.28 10.04
N ALA A 84 -5.57 -5.94 10.97
CA ALA A 84 -6.01 -6.09 12.36
C ALA A 84 -6.27 -4.77 13.11
N TYR A 85 -5.72 -3.64 12.67
CA TYR A 85 -6.08 -2.31 13.21
C TYR A 85 -7.55 -1.92 12.95
N ARG A 86 -8.18 -2.52 11.94
CA ARG A 86 -9.60 -2.31 11.59
C ARG A 86 -10.56 -3.24 12.34
N HIS A 87 -10.03 -4.07 13.25
CA HIS A 87 -10.79 -5.04 14.04
C HIS A 87 -10.80 -4.64 15.52
N PRO A 88 -11.81 -3.87 15.99
CA PRO A 88 -11.91 -3.38 17.36
C PRO A 88 -12.10 -4.48 18.40
N GLU A 89 -12.31 -5.73 18.00
CA GLU A 89 -12.35 -6.93 18.84
C GLU A 89 -10.95 -7.50 19.13
N TRP A 90 -9.95 -7.18 18.31
CA TRP A 90 -8.58 -7.64 18.51
C TRP A 90 -7.94 -6.93 19.71
N ARG A 91 -7.32 -7.69 20.61
CA ARG A 91 -6.64 -7.20 21.83
C ARG A 91 -5.17 -7.64 21.90
N GLY A 92 -4.68 -8.34 20.89
CA GLY A 92 -3.31 -8.82 20.84
C GLY A 92 -2.34 -7.78 20.27
N PRO A 93 -1.06 -8.15 20.08
CA PRO A 93 -0.08 -7.25 19.48
C PRO A 93 -0.44 -6.92 18.03
N TRP A 94 0.00 -5.76 17.58
CA TRP A 94 -0.09 -5.34 16.18
C TRP A 94 1.24 -5.53 15.47
N LEU A 95 1.16 -5.75 14.15
CA LEU A 95 2.32 -5.86 13.28
C LEU A 95 2.25 -4.77 12.21
N GLY A 96 3.30 -3.94 12.16
CA GLY A 96 3.39 -2.82 11.23
C GLY A 96 2.73 -1.53 11.73
N PRO A 97 2.89 -0.42 10.99
CA PRO A 97 2.38 0.88 11.39
C PRO A 97 0.85 0.92 11.38
N LYS A 98 0.26 1.66 12.32
CA LYS A 98 -1.18 1.95 12.30
C LYS A 98 -1.53 2.68 10.99
N PRO A 99 -2.51 2.20 10.21
CA PRO A 99 -2.99 2.93 9.04
C PRO A 99 -3.45 4.34 9.43
N SER A 100 -3.10 5.34 8.62
CA SER A 100 -3.56 6.71 8.84
C SER A 100 -5.08 6.79 8.64
N GLU A 101 -5.76 7.47 9.55
CA GLU A 101 -7.16 7.83 9.38
C GLU A 101 -7.25 9.14 8.57
N GLU A 102 -8.22 9.25 7.68
CA GLU A 102 -8.47 10.48 6.92
C GLU A 102 -8.84 11.60 7.90
N ASN A 103 -8.06 12.66 7.94
CA ASN A 103 -8.38 13.86 8.69
C ASN A 103 -9.15 14.82 7.77
N LYS A 104 -10.48 14.62 7.68
CA LYS A 104 -11.37 15.55 6.98
C LYS A 104 -11.40 16.86 7.76
N ARG A 105 -10.71 17.87 7.23
CA ARG A 105 -10.78 19.23 7.76
C ARG A 105 -11.97 19.92 7.11
N GLU A 106 -12.91 20.35 7.94
CA GLU A 106 -13.96 21.25 7.49
C GLU A 106 -13.46 22.69 7.66
N TRP A 107 -13.56 23.48 6.60
CA TRP A 107 -13.26 24.91 6.61
C TRP A 107 -14.56 25.69 6.59
N SER A 108 -14.60 26.82 7.27
CA SER A 108 -15.74 27.73 7.13
C SER A 108 -15.76 28.32 5.72
N GLU A 109 -16.95 28.68 5.23
CA GLU A 109 -17.11 29.36 3.94
C GLU A 109 -16.34 30.69 3.89
N GLU A 110 -16.18 31.36 5.03
CA GLU A 110 -15.33 32.54 5.18
C GLU A 110 -13.85 32.21 5.00
N GLN A 111 -13.35 31.11 5.59
CA GLN A 111 -11.97 30.65 5.41
C GLN A 111 -11.68 30.24 3.96
N LEU A 112 -12.63 29.57 3.30
CA LEU A 112 -12.52 29.21 1.88
C LEU A 112 -12.44 30.46 1.00
N ARG A 113 -13.33 31.44 1.19
CA ARG A 113 -13.30 32.74 0.48
C ARG A 113 -12.04 33.54 0.76
N ALA A 114 -11.55 33.55 2.00
CA ALA A 114 -10.28 34.18 2.34
C ALA A 114 -9.11 33.55 1.57
N GLY A 115 -9.12 32.23 1.37
CA GLY A 115 -8.12 31.52 0.57
C GLY A 115 -8.11 31.94 -0.90
N GLU A 116 -9.26 32.28 -1.49
CA GLU A 116 -9.35 32.77 -2.88
C GLU A 116 -8.62 34.11 -3.08
N THR A 117 -8.50 34.92 -2.03
CA THR A 117 -7.81 36.22 -2.07
C THR A 117 -6.28 36.11 -1.93
N VAL A 118 -5.77 34.93 -1.54
CA VAL A 118 -4.33 34.70 -1.37
C VAL A 118 -3.72 34.38 -2.74
N ILE A 119 -3.31 35.43 -3.45
CA ILE A 119 -2.53 35.30 -4.69
C ILE A 119 -1.14 34.75 -4.32
N GLY A 120 -0.85 33.51 -4.72
CA GLY A 120 0.47 32.90 -4.51
C GLY A 120 1.56 33.75 -5.15
N LEU A 121 2.76 33.79 -4.55
CA LEU A 121 3.91 34.63 -4.94
C LEU A 121 4.32 34.54 -6.44
N GLN A 122 3.80 33.57 -7.19
CA GLN A 122 4.06 33.34 -8.61
C GLN A 122 2.86 33.60 -9.54
N ALA A 123 1.71 34.07 -9.05
CA ALA A 123 0.57 34.44 -9.88
C ALA A 123 0.80 35.83 -10.52
N GLY A 124 1.87 35.95 -11.28
CA GLY A 124 2.10 37.02 -12.25
C GLY A 124 1.42 36.66 -13.56
N SER A 125 0.54 37.52 -14.05
CA SER A 125 -0.05 37.37 -15.38
C SER A 125 0.95 37.80 -16.46
N ASN A 126 1.26 36.91 -17.40
CA ASN A 126 2.11 37.19 -18.56
C ASN A 126 1.41 38.12 -19.57
N ARG A 127 0.11 38.42 -19.39
CA ARG A 127 -0.73 39.13 -20.38
C ARG A 127 -0.38 40.61 -20.59
N GLY A 128 0.59 41.16 -19.87
CA GLY A 128 1.11 42.52 -20.08
C GLY A 128 2.57 42.59 -20.54
N ALA A 129 3.32 41.47 -20.51
CA ALA A 129 4.73 41.45 -20.90
C ALA A 129 4.86 40.90 -22.32
N THR A 130 4.49 41.69 -23.33
CA THR A 130 4.92 41.39 -24.69
C THR A 130 6.42 41.65 -24.78
N GLN A 131 7.21 40.60 -24.98
CA GLN A 131 8.63 40.69 -25.35
C GLN A 131 8.80 41.19 -26.81
N ALA A 132 7.87 42.01 -27.30
CA ALA A 132 7.97 42.64 -28.60
C ALA A 132 8.80 43.92 -28.42
N GLY A 133 10.12 43.83 -28.69
CA GLY A 133 11.02 44.98 -28.72
C GLY A 133 12.20 44.96 -27.74
N GLN A 134 12.34 43.93 -26.91
CA GLN A 134 13.58 43.76 -26.12
C GLN A 134 14.68 43.13 -27.00
N ASN A 135 15.55 43.97 -27.55
CA ASN A 135 16.80 43.55 -28.16
C ASN A 135 17.96 43.87 -27.20
N PHE A 136 18.43 42.85 -26.47
CA PHE A 136 19.64 42.96 -25.64
C PHE A 136 20.83 42.41 -26.42
N GLY A 137 21.53 43.30 -27.11
CA GLY A 137 22.79 43.00 -27.78
C GLY A 137 23.07 43.96 -28.92
N ALA A 138 24.29 44.51 -28.99
CA ALA A 138 24.69 45.36 -30.11
C ALA A 138 24.73 44.53 -31.41
N THR A 139 24.00 44.96 -32.44
CA THR A 139 24.03 44.34 -33.77
C THR A 139 25.46 44.37 -34.31
N ARG A 140 26.03 43.19 -34.57
CA ARG A 140 27.39 43.02 -35.08
C ARG A 140 27.51 43.65 -36.47
N LYS A 141 28.21 44.78 -36.59
CA LYS A 141 28.57 45.36 -37.90
C LYS A 141 29.71 44.53 -38.51
N ILE A 142 29.39 43.72 -39.51
CA ILE A 142 30.41 43.09 -40.36
C ILE A 142 30.72 44.08 -41.49
N LEU A 143 31.88 44.75 -41.40
CA LEU A 143 32.44 45.50 -42.52
C LEU A 143 33.10 44.50 -43.48
N LEU A 144 32.56 44.39 -44.69
CA LEU A 144 33.14 43.59 -45.76
C LEU A 144 34.22 44.41 -46.49
N GLY A 145 35.47 43.90 -46.49
CA GLY A 145 36.46 44.21 -47.52
C GLY A 145 37.84 44.64 -47.04
N LYS A 146 38.82 43.72 -47.12
CA LYS A 146 39.97 43.78 -48.05
C LYS A 146 40.63 42.40 -48.12
#